data_AF-A0A7X8L805-F1
#
_entry.id   AF-A0A7X8L805-F1
#
_cell.length_a   1.000
_cell.length_b   1.000
_cell.length_c   1.000
_cell.angle_alpha   90.00
_cell.angle_beta   90.00
_cell.angle_gamma   90.00
#
_symmetry.space_group_name_H-M   'P 1'
#
loop_
_entity.id
_entity.type
_entity.pdbx_description
1 polymer ?
#
loop_
_entity_poly.entity_id
_entity_poly.type
_entity_poly.pdbx_seq_one_letter_code
_entity_poly.pdbx_strand_id
1 'polypeptide(L)'
;MADIRRFLDSEYALKRDRAIYEAERRKRDVFEKIPELSRIETEITLTGVRYARSLISDADSANAISEYLEKMGRLNAEKEAILSKHNIPVNYLEPRFSCTICEDKGYISKDGASVPCSCYQKLYLEQLYKVSNLVDDEGTGFEFFDESFYSVTPDKKKYFTEISPRAQILAVKEQCLEFIDNFADNASHNLYFYGPTGTGKTFMAKSIGIEILKAGFTVLYLSATTLFPIIQQYRLNIDRDGVSSEQAYKNLITVNLLILDDLGTEPGSDSKYAELLSLLELRKAQGKNNIARTIISSNLDFKRLFQEYNERIASRIIGEFQALQFAGEDIRILKKLKR
;
A
#
# COMPACT_ATOMS: atom_id res chain seq x y z
N MET A 1 5.35 5.52 5.00
CA MET A 1 5.35 4.10 5.43
C MET A 1 5.16 3.95 6.94
N ALA A 2 5.95 4.62 7.79
CA ALA A 2 5.83 4.51 9.25
C ALA A 2 4.44 4.92 9.77
N ASP A 3 3.84 5.98 9.22
CA ASP A 3 2.53 6.46 9.68
C ASP A 3 1.39 5.49 9.37
N ILE A 4 1.39 4.89 8.16
CA ILE A 4 0.41 3.87 7.79
C ILE A 4 0.56 2.63 8.68
N ARG A 5 1.79 2.17 8.92
CA ARG A 5 2.04 1.01 9.81
C ARG A 5 1.57 1.30 11.24
N ARG A 6 1.91 2.47 11.78
CA ARG A 6 1.45 2.90 13.12
C ARG A 6 -0.07 2.98 13.22
N PHE A 7 -0.73 3.48 12.17
CA PHE A 7 -2.18 3.46 12.07
C PHE A 7 -2.71 2.02 12.13
N LEU A 8 -2.17 1.11 11.31
CA LEU A 8 -2.59 -0.29 11.30
C LEU A 8 -2.37 -0.98 12.65
N ASP A 9 -1.22 -0.78 13.28
CA ASP A 9 -0.93 -1.33 14.61
C ASP A 9 -1.99 -0.88 15.63
N SER A 10 -2.36 0.40 15.59
CA SER A 10 -3.41 0.96 16.45
C SER A 10 -4.79 0.38 16.13
N GLU A 11 -5.14 0.23 14.86
CA GLU A 11 -6.41 -0.33 14.42
C GLU A 11 -6.57 -1.80 14.82
N TYR A 12 -5.52 -2.61 14.66
CA TYR A 12 -5.55 -4.03 15.04
C TYR A 12 -5.58 -4.20 16.57
N ALA A 13 -4.84 -3.40 17.32
CA ALA A 13 -4.93 -3.36 18.78
C ALA A 13 -6.36 -3.03 19.23
N LEU A 14 -6.97 -1.99 18.66
CA LEU A 14 -8.33 -1.57 19.00
C LEU A 14 -9.39 -2.64 18.66
N LYS A 15 -9.27 -3.31 17.50
CA LYS A 15 -10.16 -4.43 17.14
C LYS A 15 -10.07 -5.57 18.15
N ARG A 16 -8.85 -5.94 18.53
CA ARG A 16 -8.60 -7.02 19.48
C ARG A 16 -9.11 -6.69 20.88
N ASP A 17 -8.80 -5.49 21.37
CA ASP A 17 -9.25 -5.01 22.68
C ASP A 17 -10.78 -4.96 22.76
N ARG A 18 -11.43 -4.50 21.69
CA ARG A 18 -12.89 -4.52 21.60
C ARG A 18 -13.46 -5.93 21.68
N ALA A 19 -12.89 -6.89 20.93
CA ALA A 19 -13.34 -8.28 20.96
C ALA A 19 -13.19 -8.93 22.35
N ILE A 20 -12.08 -8.62 23.05
CA ILE A 20 -11.83 -9.08 24.43
C ILE A 20 -12.81 -8.43 25.40
N TYR A 21 -12.96 -7.11 25.35
CA TYR A 21 -13.89 -6.36 26.19
C TYR A 21 -15.34 -6.85 26.03
N GLU A 22 -15.79 -7.10 24.79
CA GLU A 22 -17.14 -7.62 24.52
C GLU A 22 -17.33 -9.05 25.04
N ALA A 23 -16.28 -9.88 25.04
CA ALA A 23 -16.32 -11.20 25.68
C ALA A 23 -16.39 -11.10 27.21
N GLU A 24 -15.57 -10.25 27.82
CA GLU A 24 -15.60 -10.02 29.27
C GLU A 24 -16.94 -9.45 29.73
N ARG A 25 -17.53 -8.53 28.96
CA ARG A 25 -18.88 -8.03 29.22
C ARG A 25 -19.91 -9.16 29.18
N ARG A 26 -19.93 -9.97 28.11
CA ARG A 26 -20.83 -11.14 28.02
C ARG A 26 -20.63 -12.10 29.20
N LYS A 27 -19.39 -12.33 29.62
CA LYS A 27 -19.05 -13.19 30.76
C LYS A 27 -19.59 -12.64 32.07
N ARG A 28 -19.45 -11.33 32.33
CA ARG A 28 -20.05 -10.68 33.50
C ARG A 28 -21.57 -10.82 33.51
N ASP A 29 -22.22 -10.47 32.40
CA ASP A 29 -23.68 -10.54 32.27
C ASP A 29 -24.22 -11.96 32.50
N VAL A 30 -23.48 -12.99 32.07
CA VAL A 30 -23.83 -14.40 32.29
C VAL A 30 -23.58 -14.83 33.74
N PHE A 31 -22.45 -14.42 34.33
CA PHE A 31 -22.07 -14.81 35.69
C PHE A 31 -22.96 -14.15 36.75
N GLU A 32 -23.45 -12.94 36.52
CA GLU A 32 -24.46 -12.30 37.38
C GLU A 32 -25.78 -13.08 37.38
N LYS A 33 -26.18 -13.64 36.23
CA LYS A 33 -27.41 -14.43 36.10
C LYS A 33 -27.26 -15.88 36.56
N ILE A 34 -26.04 -16.43 36.49
CA ILE A 34 -25.73 -17.82 36.82
C ILE A 34 -24.51 -17.85 37.76
N PRO A 35 -24.72 -17.62 39.08
CA PRO A 35 -23.63 -17.55 40.06
C PRO A 35 -22.80 -18.84 40.16
N GLU A 36 -23.40 -19.99 39.84
CA GLU A 36 -22.72 -21.29 39.78
C GLU A 36 -21.51 -21.26 38.83
N LEU A 37 -21.61 -20.57 37.69
CA LEU A 37 -20.50 -20.41 36.74
C LEU A 37 -19.35 -19.57 37.32
N SER A 38 -19.66 -18.55 38.11
CA SER A 38 -18.65 -17.73 38.80
C SER A 38 -17.84 -18.55 39.81
N ARG A 39 -18.52 -19.43 40.57
CA ARG A 39 -17.88 -20.35 41.51
C ARG A 39 -16.92 -21.31 40.79
N ILE A 40 -17.37 -21.91 39.69
CA ILE A 40 -16.54 -22.86 38.90
C ILE A 40 -15.33 -22.16 38.31
N GLU A 41 -15.49 -20.96 37.74
CA GLU A 41 -14.38 -20.18 37.17
C GLU A 41 -13.32 -19.83 38.23
N THR A 42 -13.76 -19.51 39.44
CA THR A 42 -12.87 -19.25 40.58
C THR A 42 -12.10 -20.52 40.96
N GLU A 43 -12.78 -21.67 41.04
CA GLU A 43 -12.12 -22.95 41.33
C GLU A 43 -11.15 -23.40 40.24
N ILE A 44 -11.46 -23.16 38.96
CA ILE A 44 -10.54 -23.40 37.84
C ILE A 44 -9.26 -22.57 38.05
N THR A 45 -9.42 -21.27 38.31
CA THR A 45 -8.31 -20.34 38.53
C THR A 45 -7.45 -20.77 39.73
N LEU A 46 -8.08 -21.04 40.87
CA LEU A 46 -7.38 -21.49 42.08
C LEU A 46 -6.68 -22.84 41.89
N THR A 47 -7.27 -23.76 41.12
CA THR A 47 -6.66 -25.05 40.78
C THR A 47 -5.40 -24.87 39.94
N GLY A 48 -5.41 -23.97 38.95
CA GLY A 48 -4.22 -23.59 38.18
C GLY A 48 -3.12 -22.99 39.04
N VAL A 49 -3.46 -22.05 39.93
CA VAL A 49 -2.49 -21.42 40.86
C VAL A 49 -1.87 -22.45 41.81
N ARG A 50 -2.67 -23.38 42.35
CA ARG A 50 -2.18 -24.47 43.22
C ARG A 50 -1.18 -25.36 42.49
N TYR A 51 -1.47 -25.73 41.24
CA TYR A 51 -0.58 -26.53 40.41
C TYR A 51 0.72 -25.80 40.04
N ALA A 52 0.63 -24.52 39.65
CA ALA A 52 1.82 -23.71 39.40
C ALA A 52 2.74 -23.62 40.64
N ARG A 53 2.14 -23.49 41.82
CA ARG A 53 2.89 -23.47 43.09
C ARG A 53 3.53 -24.82 43.41
N SER A 54 2.86 -25.94 43.12
CA SER A 54 3.43 -27.28 43.39
C SER A 54 4.66 -27.59 42.53
N LEU A 55 4.71 -27.06 41.30
CA LEU A 55 5.88 -27.20 40.41
C LEU A 55 7.12 -26.46 40.95
N ILE A 56 6.94 -25.38 41.71
CA ILE A 56 8.04 -24.60 42.29
C ILE A 56 8.60 -25.29 43.54
N SER A 57 7.79 -26.09 44.23
CA SER A 57 8.13 -26.70 45.53
C SER A 57 8.70 -28.12 45.46
N ASP A 58 9.19 -28.58 44.30
CA ASP A 58 9.77 -29.93 44.08
C ASP A 58 8.88 -31.09 44.59
N ALA A 59 7.56 -30.93 44.51
CA ALA A 59 6.62 -32.00 44.81
C ALA A 59 6.56 -33.01 43.66
N ASP A 60 6.30 -34.29 43.99
CA ASP A 60 6.24 -35.44 43.08
C ASP A 60 5.40 -35.14 41.82
N SER A 61 6.09 -34.80 40.73
CA SER A 61 5.54 -34.00 39.62
C SER A 61 4.54 -34.77 38.75
N ALA A 62 4.67 -36.10 38.70
CA ALA A 62 3.82 -36.97 37.90
C ALA A 62 2.41 -37.18 38.51
N ASN A 63 2.30 -37.25 39.84
CA ASN A 63 0.99 -37.36 40.50
C ASN A 63 0.29 -35.99 40.53
N ALA A 64 1.04 -34.91 40.75
CA ALA A 64 0.51 -33.55 40.77
C ALA A 64 -0.11 -33.13 39.41
N ILE A 65 0.49 -33.51 38.28
CA ILE A 65 -0.06 -33.22 36.95
C ILE A 65 -1.33 -34.03 36.66
N SER A 66 -1.37 -35.30 37.06
CA SER A 66 -2.53 -36.17 36.85
C SER A 66 -3.75 -35.66 37.62
N GLU A 67 -3.58 -35.34 38.91
CA GLU A 67 -4.66 -34.78 39.75
C GLU A 67 -5.15 -33.43 39.22
N TYR A 68 -4.22 -32.58 38.75
CA TYR A 68 -4.55 -31.31 38.13
C TYR A 68 -5.42 -31.49 36.87
N LEU A 69 -4.99 -32.35 35.95
CA LEU A 69 -5.71 -32.61 34.70
C LEU A 69 -7.10 -33.20 34.96
N GLU A 70 -7.22 -34.14 35.91
CA GLU A 70 -8.50 -34.73 36.27
C GLU A 70 -9.46 -33.68 36.86
N LYS A 71 -8.99 -32.87 37.80
CA LYS A 71 -9.81 -31.81 38.42
C LYS A 71 -10.21 -30.75 37.40
N MET A 72 -9.31 -30.33 36.52
CA MET A 72 -9.61 -29.41 35.42
C MET A 72 -10.67 -29.99 34.47
N GLY A 73 -10.56 -31.27 34.11
CA GLY A 73 -11.53 -31.96 33.27
C GLY A 73 -12.93 -31.97 33.88
N ARG A 74 -13.06 -32.30 35.18
CA ARG A 74 -14.35 -32.26 35.90
C ARG A 74 -14.97 -30.86 35.93
N LEU A 75 -14.18 -29.84 36.26
CA LEU A 75 -14.65 -28.45 36.34
C LEU A 75 -15.09 -27.91 34.97
N ASN A 76 -14.36 -28.24 33.90
CA ASN A 76 -14.74 -27.86 32.53
C ASN A 76 -16.03 -28.57 32.08
N ALA A 77 -16.19 -29.86 32.38
CA ALA A 77 -17.42 -30.60 32.08
C ALA A 77 -18.63 -30.03 32.85
N GLU A 78 -18.45 -29.67 34.12
CA GLU A 78 -19.50 -29.02 34.94
C GLU A 78 -19.89 -27.66 34.33
N LYS A 79 -18.90 -26.86 33.92
CA LYS A 79 -19.12 -25.57 33.23
C LYS A 79 -19.91 -25.74 31.93
N GLU A 80 -19.52 -26.68 31.08
CA GLU A 80 -20.21 -26.96 29.81
C GLU A 80 -21.65 -27.44 30.03
N ALA A 81 -21.89 -28.30 31.03
CA ALA A 81 -23.22 -28.78 31.37
C ALA A 81 -24.16 -27.63 31.81
N ILE A 82 -23.65 -26.69 32.62
CA ILE A 82 -24.42 -25.51 33.04
C ILE A 82 -24.70 -24.60 31.84
N LEU A 83 -23.72 -24.33 30.98
CA LEU A 83 -23.93 -23.53 29.77
C LEU A 83 -25.00 -24.14 28.87
N SER A 84 -24.94 -25.47 28.65
CA SER A 84 -25.92 -26.21 27.85
C SER A 84 -27.32 -26.16 28.45
N LYS A 85 -27.46 -26.35 29.78
CA LYS A 85 -28.73 -26.24 30.51
C LYS A 85 -29.41 -24.88 30.31
N HIS A 86 -28.63 -23.82 30.15
CA HIS A 86 -29.12 -22.46 29.91
C HIS A 86 -29.19 -22.07 28.42
N ASN A 87 -28.99 -23.01 27.50
CA ASN A 87 -28.93 -22.79 26.04
C ASN A 87 -27.88 -21.76 25.61
N ILE A 88 -26.75 -21.67 26.34
CA ILE A 88 -25.62 -20.81 26.03
C ILE A 88 -24.55 -21.63 25.30
N PRO A 89 -24.16 -21.29 24.05
CA PRO A 89 -23.06 -21.97 23.36
C PRO A 89 -21.74 -21.86 24.13
N VAL A 90 -20.90 -22.90 24.09
CA VAL A 90 -19.61 -22.93 24.82
C VAL A 90 -18.70 -21.77 24.41
N ASN A 91 -18.65 -21.43 23.12
CA ASN A 91 -17.87 -20.32 22.58
C ASN A 91 -18.53 -18.94 22.76
N TYR A 92 -19.71 -18.85 23.40
CA TYR A 92 -20.39 -17.57 23.63
C TYR A 92 -19.58 -16.64 24.54
N LEU A 93 -18.76 -17.21 25.43
CA LEU A 93 -17.94 -16.45 26.38
C LEU A 93 -16.56 -16.08 25.81
N GLU A 94 -16.22 -16.56 24.62
CA GLU A 94 -14.92 -16.33 24.01
C GLU A 94 -14.92 -15.04 23.17
N PRO A 95 -13.76 -14.36 23.04
CA PRO A 95 -13.58 -13.25 22.09
C PRO A 95 -13.96 -13.66 20.68
N ARG A 96 -14.74 -12.80 20.01
CA ARG A 96 -15.09 -12.96 18.60
C ARG A 96 -14.25 -12.00 17.78
N PHE A 97 -13.13 -12.49 17.27
CA PHE A 97 -12.22 -11.70 16.44
C PHE A 97 -12.80 -11.49 15.04
N SER A 98 -12.49 -10.35 14.43
CA SER A 98 -12.91 -10.02 13.07
C SER A 98 -12.19 -10.90 12.04
N CYS A 99 -10.91 -11.19 12.27
CA CYS A 99 -10.14 -12.14 11.49
C CYS A 99 -9.93 -13.44 12.28
N THR A 100 -10.44 -14.56 11.75
CA THR A 100 -10.25 -15.90 12.34
C THR A 100 -8.85 -16.47 12.16
N ILE A 101 -8.05 -15.91 11.25
CA ILE A 101 -6.70 -16.41 10.94
C ILE A 101 -5.66 -15.83 11.91
N CYS A 102 -5.64 -14.50 12.07
CA CYS A 102 -4.69 -13.83 12.96
C CYS A 102 -5.28 -13.43 14.30
N GLU A 103 -6.58 -13.63 14.54
CA GLU A 103 -7.27 -13.19 15.75
C GLU A 103 -7.09 -11.68 16.00
N ASP A 104 -7.19 -10.88 14.94
CA ASP A 104 -6.94 -9.43 14.96
C ASP A 104 -5.53 -9.03 15.46
N LYS A 105 -4.54 -9.93 15.38
CA LYS A 105 -3.12 -9.58 15.63
C LYS A 105 -2.46 -8.93 14.41
N GLY A 106 -3.05 -9.08 13.22
CA GLY A 106 -2.51 -8.58 11.95
C GLY A 106 -1.36 -9.41 11.36
N TYR A 107 -0.70 -10.26 12.15
CA TYR A 107 0.41 -11.12 11.74
C TYR A 107 0.17 -12.59 12.09
N ILE A 108 0.78 -13.48 11.34
CA ILE A 108 0.74 -14.94 11.54
C ILE A 108 2.16 -15.50 11.53
N SER A 109 2.37 -16.63 12.21
CA SER A 109 3.63 -17.37 12.11
C SER A 109 3.56 -18.32 10.92
N LYS A 110 4.52 -18.20 10.00
CA LYS A 110 4.70 -19.11 8.86
C LYS A 110 6.17 -19.50 8.79
N ASP A 111 6.47 -20.79 8.90
CA ASP A 111 7.83 -21.33 8.87
C ASP A 111 8.79 -20.68 9.89
N GLY A 112 8.27 -20.35 11.09
CA GLY A 112 9.03 -19.68 12.15
C GLY A 112 9.22 -18.17 11.95
N ALA A 113 8.81 -17.61 10.81
CA ALA A 113 8.82 -16.17 10.54
C ALA A 113 7.46 -15.53 10.82
N SER A 114 7.47 -14.29 11.34
CA SER A 114 6.26 -13.48 11.46
C SER A 114 5.97 -12.81 10.12
N VAL A 115 4.83 -13.13 9.51
CA VAL A 115 4.40 -12.57 8.23
C VAL A 115 3.05 -11.87 8.37
N PRO A 116 2.81 -10.78 7.62
CA PRO A 116 1.51 -10.12 7.63
C PRO A 116 0.39 -11.06 7.22
N CYS A 117 -0.73 -11.02 7.95
CA CYS A 117 -1.95 -11.73 7.57
C CYS A 117 -2.57 -11.11 6.33
N SER A 118 -3.34 -11.89 5.56
CA SER A 118 -4.08 -11.41 4.38
C SER A 118 -5.02 -10.23 4.69
N CYS A 119 -5.66 -10.22 5.86
CA CYS A 119 -6.49 -9.08 6.29
C CYS A 119 -5.67 -7.81 6.53
N TYR A 120 -4.43 -7.94 7.02
CA TYR A 120 -3.52 -6.82 7.22
C TYR A 120 -3.02 -6.31 5.88
N GLN A 121 -2.60 -7.19 4.98
CA GLN A 121 -2.18 -6.84 3.62
C GLN A 121 -3.28 -6.09 2.88
N LYS A 122 -4.52 -6.57 2.96
CA LYS A 122 -5.69 -5.90 2.35
C LYS A 122 -5.86 -4.47 2.89
N LEU A 123 -5.93 -4.31 4.22
CA LEU A 123 -6.13 -2.98 4.81
C LEU A 123 -4.93 -2.06 4.56
N TYR A 124 -3.71 -2.60 4.55
CA TYR A 124 -2.51 -1.86 4.19
C TYR A 124 -2.58 -1.32 2.76
N LEU A 125 -2.96 -2.17 1.81
CA LEU A 125 -3.14 -1.78 0.42
C LEU A 125 -4.21 -0.70 0.29
N GLU A 126 -5.36 -0.84 0.97
CA GLU A 126 -6.41 0.18 1.01
C GLU A 126 -5.88 1.54 1.50
N GLN A 127 -5.00 1.58 2.50
CA GLN A 127 -4.38 2.82 2.96
C GLN A 127 -3.40 3.40 1.95
N LEU A 128 -2.63 2.56 1.24
CA LEU A 128 -1.74 3.01 0.18
C LEU A 128 -2.54 3.66 -0.97
N TYR A 129 -3.65 3.05 -1.40
CA TYR A 129 -4.52 3.62 -2.42
C TYR A 129 -5.05 5.00 -2.02
N LYS A 130 -5.54 5.16 -0.79
CA LYS A 130 -6.08 6.44 -0.28
C LYS A 130 -5.12 7.62 -0.40
N VAL A 131 -3.82 7.38 -0.25
CA VAL A 131 -2.79 8.43 -0.30
C VAL A 131 -2.10 8.55 -1.66
N SER A 132 -2.44 7.68 -2.62
CA SER A 132 -1.74 7.59 -3.90
C SER A 132 -2.24 8.56 -4.97
N ASN A 133 -3.43 9.14 -4.78
CA ASN A 133 -4.18 9.89 -5.81
C ASN A 133 -4.43 9.10 -7.11
N LEU A 134 -4.18 7.79 -7.12
CA LEU A 134 -4.63 6.91 -8.19
C LEU A 134 -6.11 6.63 -7.97
N VAL A 135 -6.95 7.23 -8.82
CA VAL A 135 -8.37 6.89 -8.87
C VAL A 135 -8.51 5.62 -9.69
N ASP A 136 -9.22 4.63 -9.13
CA ASP A 136 -9.68 3.46 -9.86
C ASP A 136 -10.79 3.90 -10.83
N ASP A 137 -10.46 4.01 -12.11
CA ASP A 137 -11.35 4.46 -13.17
C ASP A 137 -11.91 3.30 -14.03
N GLU A 138 -12.03 2.09 -13.44
CA GLU A 138 -12.60 0.87 -14.05
C GLU A 138 -11.99 0.47 -15.42
N GLY A 139 -10.81 1.00 -15.75
CA GLY A 139 -10.18 0.78 -17.06
C GLY A 139 -8.69 1.10 -17.12
N THR A 140 -8.02 1.13 -15.96
CA THR A 140 -6.57 1.35 -15.84
C THR A 140 -5.91 0.12 -15.24
N GLY A 141 -4.73 -0.25 -15.74
CA GLY A 141 -4.01 -1.47 -15.37
C GLY A 141 -3.54 -2.23 -16.60
N PHE A 142 -2.50 -3.06 -16.45
CA PHE A 142 -1.95 -3.84 -17.57
C PHE A 142 -2.95 -4.83 -18.16
N GLU A 143 -3.93 -5.27 -17.38
CA GLU A 143 -5.05 -6.10 -17.80
C GLU A 143 -5.96 -5.45 -18.86
N PHE A 144 -5.98 -4.11 -18.92
CA PHE A 144 -6.76 -3.33 -19.90
C PHE A 144 -5.92 -2.84 -21.09
N PHE A 145 -4.66 -3.25 -21.17
CA PHE A 145 -3.78 -2.88 -22.26
C PHE A 145 -4.21 -3.59 -23.55
N ASP A 146 -4.56 -2.81 -24.59
CA ASP A 146 -4.95 -3.32 -25.90
C ASP A 146 -4.05 -2.75 -26.99
N GLU A 147 -3.18 -3.60 -27.53
CA GLU A 147 -2.27 -3.28 -28.62
C GLU A 147 -2.98 -3.03 -29.97
N SER A 148 -4.24 -3.44 -30.10
CA SER A 148 -5.01 -3.31 -31.34
C SER A 148 -5.25 -1.85 -31.76
N PHE A 149 -5.14 -0.91 -30.81
CA PHE A 149 -5.24 0.53 -31.06
C PHE A 149 -3.97 1.14 -31.68
N TYR A 150 -2.88 0.40 -31.75
CA TYR A 150 -1.62 0.87 -32.32
C TYR A 150 -1.43 0.33 -33.74
N SER A 151 -0.99 1.19 -34.64
CA SER A 151 -0.71 0.83 -36.04
C SER A 151 0.43 -0.18 -36.14
N VAL A 152 0.26 -1.19 -37.00
CA VAL A 152 1.31 -2.14 -37.37
C VAL A 152 2.24 -1.61 -38.46
N THR A 153 1.85 -0.53 -39.13
CA THR A 153 2.62 0.05 -40.24
C THR A 153 3.57 1.12 -39.70
N PRO A 154 4.90 1.00 -39.93
CA PRO A 154 5.85 2.05 -39.64
C PRO A 154 5.61 3.28 -40.51
N ASP A 155 5.68 4.47 -39.91
CA ASP A 155 5.67 5.75 -40.62
C ASP A 155 6.50 6.76 -39.84
N LYS A 156 7.78 6.90 -40.24
CA LYS A 156 8.73 7.80 -39.61
C LYS A 156 8.30 9.26 -39.66
N LYS A 157 7.63 9.69 -40.74
CA LYS A 157 7.21 11.10 -40.90
C LYS A 157 6.05 11.42 -39.98
N LYS A 158 5.14 10.47 -39.77
CA LYS A 158 3.96 10.64 -38.92
C LYS A 158 4.25 10.41 -37.43
N TYR A 159 5.03 9.38 -37.11
CA TYR A 159 5.20 8.91 -35.74
C TYR A 159 6.58 9.19 -35.14
N PHE A 160 7.53 9.70 -35.93
CA PHE A 160 8.89 10.03 -35.48
C PHE A 160 9.63 8.82 -34.87
N THR A 161 9.32 7.61 -35.34
CA THR A 161 9.98 6.35 -34.97
C THR A 161 10.26 5.51 -36.22
N GLU A 162 11.33 4.72 -36.19
CA GLU A 162 11.71 3.80 -37.29
C GLU A 162 10.84 2.55 -37.32
N ILE A 163 10.23 2.19 -36.19
CA ILE A 163 9.39 0.99 -36.04
C ILE A 163 7.90 1.36 -35.99
N SER A 164 7.03 0.36 -36.10
CA SER A 164 5.59 0.61 -36.01
C SER A 164 5.19 1.05 -34.59
N PRO A 165 4.15 1.91 -34.45
CA PRO A 165 3.60 2.25 -33.14
C PRO A 165 3.28 1.03 -32.26
N ARG A 166 2.81 -0.07 -32.85
CA ARG A 166 2.55 -1.31 -32.11
C ARG A 166 3.83 -1.96 -31.59
N ALA A 167 4.86 -2.10 -32.43
CA ALA A 167 6.13 -2.65 -31.98
C ALA A 167 6.77 -1.77 -30.90
N GLN A 168 6.69 -0.45 -31.05
CA GLN A 168 7.19 0.52 -30.07
C GLN A 168 6.49 0.37 -28.72
N ILE A 169 5.15 0.36 -28.67
CA ILE A 169 4.45 0.28 -27.39
C ILE A 169 4.64 -1.07 -26.69
N LEU A 170 4.82 -2.16 -27.45
CA LEU A 170 5.12 -3.48 -26.88
C LEU A 170 6.50 -3.49 -26.22
N ALA A 171 7.52 -2.93 -26.88
CA ALA A 171 8.84 -2.77 -26.30
C ALA A 171 8.84 -1.83 -25.08
N VAL A 172 8.02 -0.78 -25.09
CA VAL A 172 7.81 0.09 -23.92
C VAL A 172 7.14 -0.66 -22.78
N LYS A 173 6.10 -1.45 -23.07
CA LYS A 173 5.40 -2.28 -22.08
C LYS A 173 6.37 -3.27 -21.42
N GLU A 174 7.21 -3.94 -22.20
CA GLU A 174 8.24 -4.85 -21.69
C GLU A 174 9.21 -4.16 -20.74
N GLN A 175 9.77 -3.00 -21.13
CA GLN A 175 10.62 -2.18 -20.25
C GLN A 175 9.89 -1.70 -18.99
N CYS A 176 8.58 -1.44 -19.06
CA CYS A 176 7.78 -1.08 -17.89
C CYS A 176 7.60 -2.28 -16.92
N LEU A 177 7.43 -3.48 -17.45
CA LEU A 177 7.36 -4.71 -16.66
C LEU A 177 8.71 -5.01 -15.99
N GLU A 178 9.81 -4.88 -16.73
CA GLU A 178 11.16 -5.00 -16.17
C GLU A 178 11.42 -3.97 -15.07
N PHE A 179 10.93 -2.73 -15.23
CA PHE A 179 11.02 -1.71 -14.18
C PHE A 179 10.26 -2.11 -12.91
N ILE A 180 9.10 -2.76 -13.03
CA ILE A 180 8.30 -3.24 -11.90
C ILE A 180 9.03 -4.38 -11.18
N ASP A 181 9.52 -5.36 -11.93
CA ASP A 181 10.22 -6.53 -11.38
C ASP A 181 11.48 -6.13 -10.63
N ASN A 182 12.22 -5.14 -11.16
CA ASN A 182 13.45 -4.63 -10.56
C ASN A 182 13.22 -3.37 -9.70
N PHE A 183 11.98 -3.06 -9.30
CA PHE A 183 11.67 -1.80 -8.64
C PHE A 183 12.41 -1.62 -7.30
N ALA A 184 12.57 -2.72 -6.55
CA ALA A 184 13.24 -2.72 -5.25
C ALA A 184 14.77 -2.61 -5.36
N ASP A 185 15.35 -2.84 -6.54
CA ASP A 185 16.79 -2.82 -6.74
C ASP A 185 17.29 -1.39 -6.89
N ASN A 186 18.39 -1.04 -6.22
CA ASN A 186 18.98 0.31 -6.28
C ASN A 186 19.45 0.72 -7.69
N ALA A 187 19.72 -0.24 -8.57
CA ALA A 187 20.20 0.01 -9.95
C ALA A 187 19.10 0.46 -10.93
N SER A 188 17.82 0.30 -10.57
CA SER A 188 16.71 0.68 -11.45
C SER A 188 16.64 2.20 -11.69
N HIS A 189 16.27 2.58 -12.91
CA HIS A 189 16.31 3.96 -13.39
C HIS A 189 14.98 4.69 -13.15
N ASN A 190 14.99 6.02 -13.17
CA ASN A 190 13.76 6.79 -13.32
C ASN A 190 13.25 6.67 -14.77
N LEU A 191 11.95 6.88 -15.03
CA LEU A 191 11.40 6.77 -16.39
C LEU A 191 10.86 8.10 -16.90
N TYR A 192 11.20 8.46 -18.13
CA TYR A 192 10.66 9.64 -18.81
C TYR A 192 9.83 9.21 -20.02
N PHE A 193 8.51 9.34 -19.91
CA PHE A 193 7.56 9.02 -20.97
C PHE A 193 7.30 10.25 -21.81
N TYR A 194 7.59 10.17 -23.10
CA TYR A 194 7.40 11.29 -24.01
C TYR A 194 6.75 10.87 -25.31
N GLY A 195 6.02 11.79 -25.93
CA GLY A 195 5.34 11.56 -27.20
C GLY A 195 4.02 12.30 -27.30
N PRO A 196 3.29 12.18 -28.43
CA PRO A 196 2.04 12.90 -28.65
C PRO A 196 0.97 12.59 -27.60
N THR A 197 0.01 13.49 -27.43
CA THR A 197 -1.13 13.30 -26.53
C THR A 197 -1.98 12.11 -26.97
N GLY A 198 -2.53 11.36 -26.01
CA GLY A 198 -3.45 10.25 -26.30
C GLY A 198 -2.80 8.93 -26.74
N THR A 199 -1.46 8.84 -26.71
CA THR A 199 -0.69 7.64 -27.09
C THR A 199 -0.54 6.60 -25.98
N GLY A 200 -1.05 6.88 -24.77
CA GLY A 200 -1.07 5.93 -23.64
C GLY A 200 -0.05 6.18 -22.52
N LYS A 201 0.65 7.32 -22.49
CA LYS A 201 1.63 7.68 -21.42
C LYS A 201 1.04 7.59 -20.00
N THR A 202 -0.04 8.33 -19.74
CA THR A 202 -0.75 8.34 -18.45
C THR A 202 -1.23 6.94 -18.09
N PHE A 203 -1.79 6.20 -19.06
CA PHE A 203 -2.27 4.84 -18.84
C PHE A 203 -1.13 3.92 -18.39
N MET A 204 0.02 3.97 -19.06
CA MET A 204 1.19 3.18 -18.70
C MET A 204 1.73 3.56 -17.31
N ALA A 205 1.85 4.86 -17.04
CA ALA A 205 2.35 5.34 -15.75
C ALA A 205 1.45 4.92 -14.59
N LYS A 206 0.13 5.07 -14.74
CA LYS A 206 -0.84 4.58 -13.74
C LYS A 206 -0.80 3.06 -13.60
N SER A 207 -0.67 2.31 -14.70
CA SER A 207 -0.59 0.83 -14.67
C SER A 207 0.62 0.36 -13.86
N ILE A 208 1.79 1.01 -14.05
CA ILE A 208 2.95 0.77 -13.19
C ILE A 208 2.63 1.11 -11.74
N GLY A 209 2.04 2.28 -11.48
CA GLY A 209 1.65 2.69 -10.13
C GLY A 209 0.76 1.68 -9.41
N ILE A 210 -0.21 1.08 -10.11
CA ILE A 210 -1.08 0.03 -9.57
C ILE A 210 -0.28 -1.21 -9.19
N GLU A 211 0.62 -1.71 -10.05
CA GLU A 211 1.43 -2.89 -9.73
C GLU A 211 2.40 -2.62 -8.57
N ILE A 212 2.98 -1.41 -8.49
CA ILE A 212 3.84 -1.01 -7.37
C ILE A 212 3.06 -0.90 -6.05
N LEU A 213 1.81 -0.42 -6.09
CA LEU A 213 0.92 -0.45 -4.92
C LEU A 213 0.62 -1.90 -4.50
N LYS A 214 0.27 -2.78 -5.44
CA LYS A 214 0.00 -4.20 -5.18
C LYS A 214 1.21 -4.92 -4.58
N ALA A 215 2.43 -4.52 -4.96
CA ALA A 215 3.69 -4.98 -4.37
C ALA A 215 3.95 -4.42 -2.95
N GLY A 216 3.08 -3.55 -2.43
CA GLY A 216 3.15 -3.01 -1.07
C GLY A 216 4.00 -1.75 -0.93
N PHE A 217 4.39 -1.12 -2.04
CA PHE A 217 5.16 0.12 -2.03
C PHE A 217 4.25 1.36 -2.10
N THR A 218 4.74 2.48 -1.59
CA THR A 218 4.02 3.76 -1.66
C THR A 218 4.16 4.40 -3.03
N VAL A 219 3.03 4.81 -3.61
CA VAL A 219 2.97 5.54 -4.89
C VAL A 219 2.27 6.87 -4.65
N LEU A 220 2.70 7.92 -5.35
CA LEU A 220 1.99 9.19 -5.40
C LEU A 220 1.89 9.65 -6.86
N TYR A 221 0.67 9.79 -7.35
CA TYR A 221 0.34 10.28 -8.69
C TYR A 221 -0.13 11.73 -8.62
N LEU A 222 0.49 12.61 -9.40
CA LEU A 222 0.14 14.02 -9.48
C LEU A 222 0.32 14.53 -10.91
N SER A 223 -0.51 15.45 -11.35
CA SER A 223 -0.18 16.25 -12.52
C SER A 223 0.88 17.31 -12.16
N ALA A 224 1.64 17.77 -13.15
CA ALA A 224 2.55 18.91 -12.96
C ALA A 224 1.83 20.16 -12.44
N THR A 225 0.57 20.39 -12.87
CA THR A 225 -0.26 21.51 -12.41
C THR A 225 -0.64 21.45 -10.93
N THR A 226 -0.74 20.25 -10.34
CA THR A 226 -1.00 20.07 -8.90
C THR A 226 0.29 20.08 -8.07
N LEU A 227 1.42 19.67 -8.65
CA LEU A 227 2.71 19.62 -7.97
C LEU A 227 3.15 20.99 -7.43
N PHE A 228 3.20 22.01 -8.28
CA PHE A 228 3.75 23.32 -7.91
C PHE A 228 2.97 24.04 -6.79
N PRO A 229 1.63 24.03 -6.77
CA PRO A 229 0.87 24.53 -5.62
C PRO A 229 1.26 23.89 -4.28
N ILE A 230 1.55 22.57 -4.25
CA ILE A 230 1.97 21.88 -3.02
C ILE A 230 3.33 22.41 -2.55
N ILE A 231 4.29 22.56 -3.48
CA ILE A 231 5.62 23.09 -3.16
C ILE A 231 5.52 24.54 -2.67
N GLN A 232 4.70 25.37 -3.34
CA GLN A 232 4.50 26.76 -2.97
C GLN A 232 3.87 26.90 -1.58
N GLN A 233 2.84 26.11 -1.26
CA GLN A 233 2.18 26.13 0.05
C GLN A 233 3.14 25.79 1.18
N TYR A 234 3.99 24.78 0.97
CA TYR A 234 5.06 24.42 1.91
C TYR A 234 6.03 25.60 2.14
N ARG A 235 6.51 26.23 1.07
CA ARG A 235 7.44 27.38 1.18
C ARG A 235 6.85 28.57 1.93
N LEU A 236 5.53 28.75 1.84
CA LEU A 236 4.81 29.84 2.50
C LEU A 236 4.30 29.47 3.89
N ASN A 237 4.54 28.23 4.36
CA ASN A 237 3.99 27.68 5.60
C ASN A 237 2.46 27.86 5.71
N ILE A 238 1.75 27.67 4.59
CA ILE A 238 0.28 27.80 4.55
C ILE A 238 -0.33 26.42 4.73
N ASP A 239 -0.95 26.19 5.88
CA ASP A 239 -1.78 25.01 6.10
C ASP A 239 -3.17 25.21 5.50
N ARG A 240 -3.68 24.18 4.80
CA ARG A 240 -5.05 24.13 4.28
C ARG A 240 -5.71 22.83 4.71
N ASP A 241 -6.99 22.92 5.08
CA ASP A 241 -7.90 21.78 5.22
C ASP A 241 -7.38 20.64 6.11
N GLY A 242 -6.65 20.96 7.18
CA GLY A 242 -6.15 19.98 8.15
C GLY A 242 -5.02 19.07 7.65
N VAL A 243 -4.54 19.24 6.41
CA VAL A 243 -3.34 18.58 5.91
C VAL A 243 -2.17 19.55 6.06
N SER A 244 -1.19 19.19 6.89
CA SER A 244 0.04 19.96 7.01
C SER A 244 0.75 20.02 5.65
N SER A 245 1.00 21.25 5.19
CA SER A 245 1.75 21.52 3.96
C SER A 245 3.13 20.83 3.97
N GLU A 246 3.72 20.69 5.16
CA GLU A 246 4.94 19.93 5.41
C GLU A 246 4.80 18.44 5.09
N GLN A 247 3.70 17.81 5.52
CA GLN A 247 3.48 16.38 5.25
C GLN A 247 3.26 16.12 3.76
N ALA A 248 2.51 16.98 3.07
CA ALA A 248 2.30 16.86 1.63
C ALA A 248 3.64 16.96 0.86
N TYR A 249 4.47 17.95 1.21
CA TYR A 249 5.80 18.10 0.62
C TYR A 249 6.74 16.94 0.97
N LYS A 250 6.72 16.47 2.21
CA LYS A 250 7.49 15.28 2.64
C LYS A 250 7.09 14.03 1.87
N ASN A 251 5.81 13.85 1.56
CA ASN A 251 5.35 12.74 0.74
C ASN A 251 5.95 12.80 -0.68
N LEU A 252 6.05 13.98 -1.29
CA LEU A 252 6.71 14.14 -2.61
C LEU A 252 8.14 13.59 -2.62
N ILE A 253 8.85 13.65 -1.49
CA ILE A 253 10.25 13.21 -1.37
C ILE A 253 10.35 11.74 -0.96
N THR A 254 9.48 11.28 -0.06
CA THR A 254 9.66 10.00 0.66
C THR A 254 8.90 8.81 0.08
N VAL A 255 7.94 9.03 -0.82
CA VAL A 255 7.23 7.93 -1.50
C VAL A 255 8.17 7.12 -2.39
N ASN A 256 7.92 5.82 -2.48
CA ASN A 256 8.75 4.91 -3.25
C ASN A 256 8.68 5.20 -4.74
N LEU A 257 7.49 5.52 -5.26
CA LEU A 257 7.29 5.96 -6.64
C LEU A 257 6.52 7.28 -6.66
N LEU A 258 7.11 8.30 -7.29
CA LEU A 258 6.43 9.53 -7.65
C LEU A 258 6.12 9.51 -9.16
N ILE A 259 4.86 9.67 -9.53
CA ILE A 259 4.43 9.82 -10.92
C ILE A 259 4.01 11.27 -11.13
N LEU A 260 4.74 11.98 -11.99
CA LEU A 260 4.43 13.33 -12.43
C LEU A 260 3.88 13.27 -13.85
N ASP A 261 2.59 13.48 -14.00
CA ASP A 261 1.89 13.38 -15.27
C ASP A 261 1.76 14.75 -15.97
N ASP A 262 1.79 14.74 -17.30
CA ASP A 262 1.60 15.91 -18.17
C ASP A 262 2.50 17.11 -17.83
N LEU A 263 3.78 16.86 -17.59
CA LEU A 263 4.81 17.91 -17.50
C LEU A 263 4.86 18.70 -18.82
N GLY A 264 4.80 20.03 -18.74
CA GLY A 264 4.75 20.94 -19.90
C GLY A 264 3.38 21.54 -20.15
N THR A 265 2.37 21.20 -19.35
CA THR A 265 1.02 21.76 -19.46
C THR A 265 0.77 22.90 -18.48
N GLU A 266 1.66 23.09 -17.51
CA GLU A 266 1.59 24.18 -16.55
C GLU A 266 2.02 25.53 -17.17
N PRO A 267 1.55 26.67 -16.62
CA PRO A 267 2.07 27.97 -17.01
C PRO A 267 3.56 28.06 -16.67
N GLY A 268 4.40 28.33 -17.68
CA GLY A 268 5.85 28.43 -17.54
C GLY A 268 6.29 29.51 -16.53
N SER A 269 7.27 29.18 -15.69
CA SER A 269 7.91 30.11 -14.77
C SER A 269 9.25 29.55 -14.30
N ASP A 270 10.31 30.36 -14.33
CA ASP A 270 11.65 29.98 -13.89
C ASP A 270 11.69 29.45 -12.44
N SER A 271 10.80 29.95 -11.57
CA SER A 271 10.70 29.49 -10.18
C SER A 271 10.23 28.03 -10.10
N LYS A 272 9.28 27.62 -10.95
CA LYS A 272 8.74 26.24 -10.96
C LYS A 272 9.81 25.25 -11.41
N TYR A 273 10.64 25.64 -12.37
CA TYR A 273 11.76 24.84 -12.85
C TYR A 273 12.79 24.59 -11.75
N ALA A 274 13.16 25.62 -10.99
CA ALA A 274 14.06 25.48 -9.84
C ALA A 274 13.46 24.55 -8.75
N GLU A 275 12.15 24.62 -8.55
CA GLU A 275 11.43 23.77 -7.59
C GLU A 275 11.42 22.30 -8.02
N LEU A 276 11.14 22.00 -9.29
CA LEU A 276 11.20 20.63 -9.82
C LEU A 276 12.61 20.06 -9.70
N LEU A 277 13.65 20.83 -10.05
CA LEU A 277 15.04 20.41 -9.87
C LEU A 277 15.35 20.08 -8.41
N SER A 278 14.96 20.95 -7.50
CA SER A 278 15.18 20.77 -6.07
C SER A 278 14.50 19.48 -5.57
N LEU A 279 13.27 19.22 -6.03
CA LEU A 279 12.56 17.99 -5.71
C LEU A 279 13.28 16.74 -6.23
N LEU A 280 13.73 16.75 -7.49
CA LEU A 280 14.46 15.63 -8.07
C LEU A 280 15.77 15.33 -7.32
N GLU A 281 16.49 16.37 -6.90
CA GLU A 281 17.72 16.20 -6.09
C GLU A 281 17.43 15.62 -4.71
N LEU A 282 16.38 16.10 -4.04
CA LEU A 282 15.97 15.55 -2.74
C LEU A 282 15.57 14.08 -2.86
N ARG A 283 14.84 13.72 -3.92
CA ARG A 283 14.49 12.32 -4.21
C ARG A 283 15.71 11.48 -4.54
N LYS A 284 16.67 12.00 -5.30
CA LYS A 284 17.94 11.31 -5.58
C LYS A 284 18.75 11.06 -4.31
N ALA A 285 18.81 12.04 -3.41
CA ALA A 285 19.45 11.89 -2.12
C ALA A 285 18.76 10.82 -1.26
N GLN A 286 17.42 10.81 -1.26
CA GLN A 286 16.62 9.77 -0.61
C GLN A 286 16.87 8.38 -1.20
N GLY A 287 17.05 8.31 -2.52
CA GLY A 287 17.37 7.13 -3.33
C GLY A 287 18.62 6.36 -2.90
N LYS A 288 19.54 7.01 -2.16
CA LYS A 288 20.77 6.36 -1.65
C LYS A 288 20.50 5.37 -0.52
N ASN A 289 19.48 5.64 0.28
CA ASN A 289 19.17 4.87 1.49
C ASN A 289 17.80 4.17 1.41
N ASN A 290 16.92 4.62 0.51
CA ASN A 290 15.57 4.12 0.36
C ASN A 290 15.18 4.10 -1.12
N ILE A 291 14.23 3.25 -1.50
CA ILE A 291 13.66 3.26 -2.86
C ILE A 291 12.89 4.58 -3.05
N ALA A 292 13.30 5.39 -4.03
CA ALA A 292 12.67 6.67 -4.37
C ALA A 292 12.77 6.96 -5.87
N ARG A 293 11.90 6.33 -6.66
CA ARG A 293 11.85 6.41 -8.12
C ARG A 293 10.86 7.45 -8.61
N THR A 294 11.10 7.95 -9.81
CA THR A 294 10.25 8.98 -10.43
C THR A 294 9.89 8.57 -11.85
N ILE A 295 8.61 8.67 -12.19
CA ILE A 295 8.13 8.61 -13.57
C ILE A 295 7.65 10.01 -13.93
N ILE A 296 8.15 10.55 -15.03
CA ILE A 296 7.67 11.81 -15.60
C ILE A 296 7.02 11.50 -16.94
N SER A 297 5.82 12.02 -17.17
CA SER A 297 5.13 11.96 -18.46
C SER A 297 5.05 13.36 -19.05
N SER A 298 5.31 13.50 -20.36
CA SER A 298 5.28 14.79 -21.05
C SER A 298 4.87 14.66 -22.52
N ASN A 299 4.24 15.71 -23.05
CA ASN A 299 4.02 15.86 -24.49
C ASN A 299 5.21 16.55 -25.21
N LEU A 300 6.25 16.93 -24.45
CA LEU A 300 7.45 17.59 -24.98
C LEU A 300 8.47 16.54 -25.40
N ASP A 301 8.90 16.60 -26.66
CA ASP A 301 10.13 15.93 -27.08
C ASP A 301 11.35 16.59 -26.42
N PHE A 302 12.52 15.96 -26.55
CA PHE A 302 13.74 16.51 -25.95
C PHE A 302 14.04 17.93 -26.41
N LYS A 303 13.81 18.25 -27.69
CA LYS A 303 14.11 19.58 -28.23
C LYS A 303 13.25 20.64 -27.56
N ARG A 304 11.95 20.39 -27.41
CA ARG A 304 11.03 21.28 -26.69
C ARG A 304 11.33 21.32 -25.20
N LEU A 305 11.72 20.20 -24.59
CA LEU A 305 12.15 20.16 -23.20
C LEU A 305 13.36 21.09 -22.97
N PHE A 306 14.35 21.09 -23.85
CA PHE A 306 15.48 22.04 -23.79
C PHE A 306 15.05 23.50 -23.94
N GLN A 307 14.05 23.78 -24.78
CA GLN A 307 13.54 25.13 -25.01
C GLN A 307 12.70 25.65 -23.85
N GLU A 308 11.87 24.80 -23.27
CA GLU A 308 10.87 25.19 -22.27
C GLU A 308 11.40 25.09 -20.83
N TYR A 309 12.29 24.13 -20.53
CA TYR A 309 12.72 23.82 -19.15
C TYR A 309 14.17 24.19 -18.81
N ASN A 310 14.86 24.95 -19.66
CA ASN A 310 16.30 25.27 -19.52
C ASN A 310 17.19 24.01 -19.63
N GLU A 311 18.43 24.21 -20.12
CA GLU A 311 19.43 23.16 -20.35
C GLU A 311 19.71 22.32 -19.11
N ARG A 312 19.64 22.90 -17.90
CA ARG A 312 19.91 22.20 -16.65
C ARG A 312 18.91 21.09 -16.35
N ILE A 313 17.61 21.32 -16.56
CA ILE A 313 16.57 20.31 -16.34
C ILE A 313 16.64 19.24 -17.40
N ALA A 314 16.74 19.66 -18.66
CA ALA A 314 16.83 18.74 -19.77
C ALA A 314 18.03 17.80 -19.61
N SER A 315 19.21 18.32 -19.27
CA SER A 315 20.42 17.52 -18.98
C SER A 315 20.20 16.52 -17.85
N ARG A 316 19.51 16.94 -16.78
CA ARG A 316 19.20 16.08 -15.63
C ARG A 316 18.23 14.95 -15.98
N ILE A 317 17.13 15.28 -16.67
CA ILE A 317 16.15 14.29 -17.10
C ILE A 317 16.83 13.31 -18.07
N ILE A 318 17.57 13.80 -19.06
CA ILE A 318 18.26 12.94 -20.04
C ILE A 318 19.33 12.06 -19.39
N GLY A 319 20.06 12.56 -18.39
CA GLY A 319 21.14 11.83 -17.75
C GLY A 319 20.69 10.81 -16.69
N GLU A 320 19.52 11.00 -16.08
CA GLU A 320 19.06 10.19 -14.95
C GLU A 320 17.77 9.39 -15.22
N PHE A 321 17.10 9.63 -16.34
CA PHE A 321 15.86 8.96 -16.72
C PHE A 321 16.07 8.12 -17.98
N GLN A 322 15.61 6.88 -17.93
CA GLN A 322 15.40 6.07 -19.12
C GLN A 322 14.19 6.63 -19.87
N ALA A 323 14.45 7.14 -21.07
CA ALA A 323 13.43 7.79 -21.88
C ALA A 323 12.70 6.77 -22.77
N LEU A 324 11.38 6.69 -22.61
CA LEU A 324 10.51 5.80 -23.38
C LEU A 324 9.62 6.64 -24.32
N GLN A 325 9.78 6.42 -25.62
CA GLN A 325 8.99 7.11 -26.64
C GLN A 325 7.66 6.39 -26.86
N PHE A 326 6.58 7.16 -26.78
CA PHE A 326 5.23 6.74 -27.14
C PHE A 326 4.88 7.30 -28.52
N ALA A 327 4.46 6.40 -29.40
CA ALA A 327 4.10 6.71 -30.77
C ALA A 327 2.72 6.14 -31.10
N GLY A 328 1.96 6.82 -31.95
CA GLY A 328 0.63 6.37 -32.35
C GLY A 328 -0.36 7.52 -32.53
N GLU A 329 -1.61 7.15 -32.76
CA GLU A 329 -2.74 8.06 -32.83
C GLU A 329 -3.37 8.23 -31.44
N ASP A 330 -4.29 9.19 -31.31
CA ASP A 330 -5.01 9.37 -30.05
C ASP A 330 -5.99 8.22 -29.83
N ILE A 331 -5.65 7.33 -28.90
CA ILE A 331 -6.42 6.13 -28.55
C ILE A 331 -7.80 6.50 -28.02
N ARG A 332 -7.95 7.67 -27.40
CA ARG A 332 -9.25 8.15 -26.89
C ARG A 332 -10.21 8.44 -28.03
N ILE A 333 -9.70 8.92 -29.18
CA ILE A 333 -10.48 9.12 -30.40
C ILE A 333 -10.83 7.76 -31.02
N LEU A 334 -9.85 6.88 -31.16
CA LEU A 334 -10.06 5.53 -31.73
C LEU A 334 -11.10 4.72 -30.96
N LYS A 335 -11.10 4.79 -29.62
CA LYS A 335 -12.10 4.15 -28.76
C LYS A 335 -13.52 4.68 -28.99
N LYS A 336 -13.66 5.98 -29.28
CA LYS A 336 -14.96 6.58 -29.62
C LYS A 336 -15.45 6.20 -31.01
N LEU A 337 -14.55 5.98 -31.96
CA LEU A 337 -14.89 5.61 -33.34
C LEU A 337 -15.25 4.12 -33.51
N LYS A 338 -14.77 3.24 -32.62
CA LYS A 338 -15.12 1.80 -32.60
C LYS A 338 -16.43 1.50 -31.85
N ARG A 339 -16.94 2.43 -31.06
CA ARG A 339 -18.27 2.35 -30.41
C ARG A 339 -19.32 2.90 -31.36
#